data_AF-A0A1A9A5X3-F1
#
_entry.id   AF-A0A1A9A5X3-F1
#
_cell.length_a   1.000
_cell.length_b   1.000
_cell.length_c   1.000
_cell.angle_alpha   90.00
_cell.angle_beta   90.00
_cell.angle_gamma   90.00
#
_symmetry.space_group_name_H-M   'P 1'
#
loop_
_entity.id
_entity.type
_entity.pdbx_description
1 polymer ?
#
loop_
_entity_poly.entity_id
_entity_poly.type
_entity_poly.pdbx_seq_one_letter_code
_entity_poly.pdbx_strand_id
1 'polypeptide(L)'
;MEEKSAEFDNYRTHDIYKQFTLDESKVICEPYCEDSIKKWGTSGEEIYNICCKLHYYLEKIINSKRNRKNMDISCRHLIYWIHDQIIDRALHKGELKYVTLFAYIYKAWIQIKKQLNFPEGKMCTLKIESQINRSKLKNLFYYYQFYDTIQSNISNDKASCEKYYEYLKAMAVLYDEYSGYCIIPRNFKCPDIFKKVRTRDPRKLLNFEQCKLLLGEENKEAPEKMEEPVYVHGDSEDDNTGKSLFYSLTGAAYTALMLYKKD
;
A
#
# COMPACT_ATOMS: atom_id res chain seq x y z
N MET A 1 -13.48 4.19 12.08
CA MET A 1 -13.55 5.19 11.00
C MET A 1 -12.35 4.91 10.09
N GLU A 2 -12.59 4.41 8.88
CA GLU A 2 -11.49 4.08 7.96
C GLU A 2 -10.92 5.37 7.39
N GLU A 3 -9.68 5.66 7.76
CA GLU A 3 -8.88 6.68 7.09
C GLU A 3 -8.66 6.20 5.64
N LYS A 4 -9.25 6.91 4.68
CA LYS A 4 -9.05 6.64 3.25
C LYS A 4 -7.57 6.89 2.93
N SER A 5 -6.75 5.85 2.99
CA SER A 5 -5.40 5.91 2.45
C SER A 5 -5.50 6.38 1.00
N ALA A 6 -4.71 7.39 0.60
CA ALA A 6 -4.65 7.85 -0.78
C ALA A 6 -4.31 6.67 -1.70
N GLU A 7 -5.34 6.08 -2.30
CA GLU A 7 -5.22 4.91 -3.15
C GLU A 7 -4.81 5.41 -4.54
N PHE A 8 -3.74 4.84 -5.08
CA PHE A 8 -3.33 5.19 -6.44
C PHE A 8 -4.29 4.49 -7.40
N ASP A 9 -5.36 5.19 -7.81
CA ASP A 9 -6.44 4.68 -8.67
C ASP A 9 -5.93 3.86 -9.87
N ASN A 10 -4.74 4.20 -10.36
CA ASN A 10 -4.09 3.55 -11.50
C ASN A 10 -3.59 2.12 -11.21
N TYR A 11 -3.55 1.61 -9.98
CA TYR A 11 -2.98 0.27 -9.74
C TYR A 11 -3.81 -0.86 -10.35
N ARG A 12 -5.14 -0.71 -10.38
CA ARG A 12 -6.06 -1.66 -11.03
C ARG A 12 -5.88 -1.67 -12.56
N THR A 13 -5.24 -0.64 -13.13
CA THR A 13 -4.95 -0.58 -14.57
C THR A 13 -3.65 -1.32 -14.93
N HIS A 14 -2.84 -1.74 -13.97
CA HIS A 14 -1.60 -2.48 -14.21
C HIS A 14 -1.87 -3.75 -15.04
N ASP A 15 -1.17 -3.96 -16.15
CA ASP A 15 -1.52 -5.03 -17.10
C ASP A 15 -1.42 -6.44 -16.48
N ILE A 16 -0.45 -6.65 -15.57
CA ILE A 16 -0.33 -7.90 -14.77
C ILE A 16 -1.51 -8.08 -13.79
N TYR A 17 -2.25 -7.04 -13.43
CA TYR A 17 -3.49 -7.16 -12.64
C TYR A 17 -4.70 -7.42 -13.54
N LYS A 18 -4.83 -6.68 -14.65
CA LYS A 18 -5.90 -6.86 -15.66
C LYS A 18 -5.99 -8.29 -16.22
N GLN A 19 -4.87 -8.97 -16.43
CA GLN A 19 -4.86 -10.36 -16.91
C GLN A 19 -5.55 -11.37 -15.97
N PHE A 20 -5.83 -11.01 -14.71
CA PHE A 20 -6.61 -11.82 -13.77
C PHE A 20 -8.10 -11.45 -13.75
N THR A 21 -8.48 -10.30 -14.30
CA THR A 21 -9.89 -9.87 -14.43
C THR A 21 -10.47 -10.11 -15.83
N LEU A 22 -9.63 -10.20 -16.87
CA LEU A 22 -10.06 -10.30 -18.27
C LEU A 22 -10.04 -11.73 -18.84
N ASP A 23 -9.57 -12.72 -18.08
CA ASP A 23 -9.36 -14.08 -18.60
C ASP A 23 -10.34 -15.07 -17.96
N GLU A 24 -11.36 -15.45 -18.74
CA GLU A 24 -12.40 -16.41 -18.37
C GLU A 24 -12.10 -17.83 -18.88
N SER A 25 -11.02 -18.01 -19.65
CA SER A 25 -10.93 -19.08 -20.66
C SER A 25 -10.44 -20.46 -20.17
N LYS A 26 -10.11 -20.62 -18.89
CA LYS A 26 -9.72 -21.94 -18.33
C LYS A 26 -10.02 -22.04 -16.83
N VAL A 27 -10.86 -23.00 -16.46
CA VAL A 27 -11.28 -23.28 -15.07
C VAL A 27 -10.87 -24.71 -14.75
N ILE A 28 -10.02 -24.90 -13.74
CA ILE A 28 -9.53 -26.22 -13.28
C ILE A 28 -9.72 -26.26 -11.77
N CYS A 29 -10.81 -26.90 -11.34
CA CYS A 29 -11.16 -27.07 -9.93
C CYS A 29 -10.45 -28.29 -9.31
N GLU A 30 -10.69 -29.47 -9.87
CA GLU A 30 -10.16 -30.73 -9.34
C GLU A 30 -8.68 -30.95 -9.70
N PRO A 31 -7.91 -31.65 -8.84
CA PRO A 31 -8.24 -32.12 -7.50
C PRO A 31 -7.91 -31.09 -6.39
N TYR A 32 -7.79 -29.80 -6.73
CA TYR A 32 -7.20 -28.77 -5.86
C TYR A 32 -8.22 -28.01 -5.00
N CYS A 33 -9.44 -27.86 -5.50
CA CYS A 33 -10.50 -27.06 -4.89
C CYS A 33 -11.53 -27.97 -4.22
N GLU A 34 -11.86 -27.69 -2.96
CA GLU A 34 -12.85 -28.49 -2.24
C GLU A 34 -14.27 -27.96 -2.48
N ASP A 35 -15.09 -28.72 -3.22
CA ASP A 35 -16.54 -28.48 -3.36
C ASP A 35 -17.29 -28.38 -2.03
N SER A 36 -16.72 -28.94 -0.96
CA SER A 36 -17.26 -28.86 0.41
C SER A 36 -17.57 -27.43 0.84
N ILE A 37 -16.81 -26.44 0.36
CA ILE A 37 -16.96 -25.04 0.75
C ILE A 37 -18.26 -24.42 0.22
N LYS A 38 -18.80 -24.90 -0.91
CA LYS A 38 -20.05 -24.39 -1.52
C LYS A 38 -21.27 -24.49 -0.59
N LYS A 39 -21.18 -25.34 0.44
CA LYS A 39 -22.22 -25.49 1.48
C LYS A 39 -22.36 -24.27 2.39
N TRP A 40 -21.40 -23.35 2.38
CA TRP A 40 -21.39 -22.13 3.18
C TRP A 40 -21.88 -20.90 2.39
N GLY A 41 -22.99 -21.06 1.68
CA GLY A 41 -23.66 -20.00 0.93
C GLY A 41 -22.80 -19.37 -0.16
N THR A 42 -23.19 -18.15 -0.57
CA THR A 42 -22.54 -17.39 -1.64
C THR A 42 -21.06 -17.16 -1.36
N SER A 43 -20.67 -16.96 -0.10
CA SER A 43 -19.27 -16.77 0.31
C SER A 43 -18.41 -17.98 -0.03
N GLY A 44 -18.94 -19.18 0.15
CA GLY A 44 -18.30 -20.44 -0.20
C GLY A 44 -18.22 -20.66 -1.71
N GLU A 45 -19.33 -20.46 -2.41
CA GLU A 45 -19.40 -20.61 -3.88
C GLU A 45 -18.43 -19.67 -4.61
N GLU A 46 -18.36 -18.41 -4.19
CA GLU A 46 -17.43 -17.42 -4.75
C GLU A 46 -15.96 -17.77 -4.50
N ILE A 47 -15.59 -18.27 -3.31
CA ILE A 47 -14.23 -18.77 -3.06
C ILE A 47 -13.91 -20.01 -3.88
N TYR A 48 -14.87 -20.91 -4.07
CA TYR A 48 -14.68 -22.06 -4.96
C TYR A 48 -14.38 -21.60 -6.39
N ASN A 49 -15.15 -20.63 -6.91
CA ASN A 49 -14.94 -20.06 -8.24
C ASN A 49 -13.58 -19.35 -8.37
N ILE A 50 -13.13 -18.63 -7.34
CA ILE A 50 -11.77 -18.06 -7.28
C ILE A 50 -10.72 -19.16 -7.27
N CYS A 51 -10.92 -20.22 -6.49
CA CYS A 51 -10.01 -21.36 -6.38
C CYS A 51 -9.77 -22.02 -7.75
N CYS A 52 -10.82 -22.31 -8.50
CA CYS A 52 -10.71 -23.01 -9.78
C CYS A 52 -9.95 -22.23 -10.87
N LYS A 53 -9.76 -20.91 -10.70
CA LYS A 53 -8.96 -20.08 -11.60
C LYS A 53 -7.48 -20.04 -11.22
N LEU A 54 -7.12 -20.44 -9.99
CA LEU A 54 -5.74 -20.41 -9.47
C LEU A 54 -4.78 -21.26 -10.30
N HIS A 55 -5.21 -22.45 -10.75
CA HIS A 55 -4.35 -23.34 -11.53
C HIS A 55 -3.92 -22.67 -12.83
N TYR A 56 -4.90 -22.14 -13.58
CA TYR A 56 -4.64 -21.38 -14.79
C TYR A 56 -3.74 -20.15 -14.55
N TYR A 57 -4.01 -19.36 -13.51
CA TYR A 57 -3.19 -18.18 -13.22
C TYR A 57 -1.74 -18.53 -12.86
N LEU A 58 -1.51 -19.60 -12.08
CA LEU A 58 -0.18 -20.08 -11.75
C LEU A 58 0.52 -20.71 -12.95
N GLU A 59 -0.19 -21.48 -13.78
CA GLU A 59 0.28 -22.04 -15.06
C GLU A 59 0.72 -20.92 -16.02
N LYS A 60 -0.08 -19.85 -16.16
CA LYS A 60 0.24 -18.66 -16.96
C LYS A 60 1.48 -17.93 -16.44
N ILE A 61 1.64 -17.81 -15.12
CA ILE A 61 2.81 -17.17 -14.50
C ILE A 61 4.09 -17.97 -14.79
N ILE A 62 4.09 -19.30 -14.58
CA ILE A 62 5.29 -20.12 -14.82
C ILE A 62 5.63 -20.24 -16.31
N ASN A 63 4.63 -20.37 -17.18
CA ASN A 63 4.81 -20.52 -18.63
C ASN A 63 5.18 -19.21 -19.35
N SER A 64 5.08 -18.05 -18.69
CA SER A 64 5.41 -16.74 -19.27
C SER A 64 6.89 -16.55 -19.67
N LYS A 65 7.75 -17.56 -19.47
CA LYS A 65 9.22 -17.55 -19.70
C LYS A 65 9.96 -16.38 -19.03
N ARG A 66 9.31 -15.73 -18.07
CA ARG A 66 9.85 -14.62 -17.27
C ARG A 66 10.95 -15.12 -16.35
N ASN A 67 11.98 -14.31 -16.13
CA ASN A 67 12.99 -14.60 -15.11
C ASN A 67 12.35 -14.68 -13.70
N ARG A 68 13.04 -15.32 -12.74
CA ARG A 68 12.52 -15.54 -11.38
C ARG A 68 12.02 -14.25 -10.69
N LYS A 69 12.65 -13.09 -10.91
CA LYS A 69 12.23 -11.81 -10.30
C LYS A 69 10.85 -11.37 -10.82
N ASN A 70 10.64 -11.49 -12.13
CA ASN A 70 9.40 -11.11 -12.81
C ASN A 70 8.25 -12.10 -12.49
N MET A 71 8.59 -13.38 -12.28
CA MET A 71 7.65 -14.39 -11.77
C MET A 71 7.18 -14.05 -10.34
N ASP A 72 8.11 -13.70 -9.44
CA ASP A 72 7.82 -13.35 -8.03
C ASP A 72 6.94 -12.08 -7.93
N ILE A 73 7.13 -11.11 -8.83
CA ILE A 73 6.26 -9.94 -9.00
C ILE A 73 4.86 -10.37 -9.46
N SER A 74 4.78 -11.23 -10.49
CA SER A 74 3.51 -11.69 -11.05
C SER A 74 2.68 -12.47 -10.01
N CYS A 75 3.30 -13.31 -9.18
CA CYS A 75 2.63 -13.93 -8.04
C CYS A 75 2.09 -12.90 -7.04
N ARG A 76 2.84 -11.83 -6.76
CA ARG A 76 2.42 -10.82 -5.78
C ARG A 76 1.20 -10.02 -6.25
N HIS A 77 1.08 -9.73 -7.55
CA HIS A 77 -0.17 -9.21 -8.12
C HIS A 77 -1.33 -10.18 -7.91
N LEU A 78 -1.14 -11.48 -8.19
CA LEU A 78 -2.19 -12.49 -8.00
C LEU A 78 -2.63 -12.62 -6.53
N ILE A 79 -1.68 -12.56 -5.60
CA ILE A 79 -1.96 -12.57 -4.15
C ILE A 79 -2.83 -11.37 -3.77
N TYR A 80 -2.50 -10.16 -4.21
CA TYR A 80 -3.34 -8.98 -3.94
C TYR A 80 -4.69 -9.03 -4.65
N TRP A 81 -4.75 -9.57 -5.88
CA TRP A 81 -6.02 -9.79 -6.58
C TRP A 81 -6.96 -10.73 -5.80
N ILE A 82 -6.45 -11.86 -5.27
CA ILE A 82 -7.22 -12.77 -4.40
C ILE A 82 -7.77 -12.03 -3.18
N HIS A 83 -6.93 -11.22 -2.53
CA HIS A 83 -7.33 -10.45 -1.36
C HIS A 83 -8.41 -9.41 -1.69
N ASP A 84 -8.25 -8.68 -2.79
CA ASP A 84 -9.22 -7.69 -3.27
C ASP A 84 -10.55 -8.40 -3.63
N GLN A 85 -10.55 -9.60 -4.24
CA GLN A 85 -11.79 -10.36 -4.49
C GLN A 85 -12.58 -10.69 -3.20
N ILE A 86 -11.91 -11.07 -2.11
CA ILE A 86 -12.56 -11.43 -0.83
C ILE A 86 -13.12 -10.21 -0.10
N ILE A 87 -12.54 -9.04 -0.34
CA ILE A 87 -12.79 -7.82 0.43
C ILE A 87 -13.78 -6.92 -0.30
N ASP A 88 -13.53 -6.65 -1.59
CA ASP A 88 -14.37 -5.79 -2.43
C ASP A 88 -15.76 -6.42 -2.63
N ARG A 89 -15.84 -7.76 -2.82
CA ARG A 89 -17.11 -8.50 -2.89
C ARG A 89 -17.74 -8.77 -1.50
N ALA A 90 -17.12 -8.27 -0.43
CA ALA A 90 -17.55 -8.46 0.96
C ALA A 90 -17.76 -9.92 1.42
N LEU A 91 -17.17 -10.92 0.76
CA LEU A 91 -17.35 -12.36 1.07
C LEU A 91 -17.08 -12.68 2.55
N HIS A 92 -16.12 -11.98 3.15
CA HIS A 92 -15.75 -12.10 4.57
C HIS A 92 -16.82 -11.65 5.57
N LYS A 93 -17.92 -11.02 5.11
CA LYS A 93 -19.08 -10.61 5.91
C LYS A 93 -20.22 -11.63 5.90
N GLY A 94 -20.14 -12.66 5.05
CA GLY A 94 -21.09 -13.76 5.04
C GLY A 94 -20.76 -14.84 6.08
N GLU A 95 -21.09 -16.08 5.74
CA GLU A 95 -21.04 -17.27 6.60
C GLU A 95 -19.62 -17.61 7.09
N LEU A 96 -18.61 -17.33 6.26
CA LEU A 96 -17.22 -17.66 6.53
C LEU A 96 -16.37 -16.39 6.71
N LYS A 97 -15.64 -16.34 7.82
CA LYS A 97 -14.69 -15.27 8.09
C LYS A 97 -13.52 -15.31 7.10
N TYR A 98 -12.94 -14.13 6.82
CA TYR A 98 -11.77 -13.94 5.96
C TYR A 98 -10.66 -14.99 6.10
N VAL A 99 -10.30 -15.35 7.34
CA VAL A 99 -9.24 -16.34 7.61
C VAL A 99 -9.61 -17.72 7.07
N THR A 100 -10.87 -18.14 7.22
CA THR A 100 -11.37 -19.42 6.70
C THR A 100 -11.39 -19.42 5.17
N LEU A 101 -11.99 -18.38 4.56
CA LEU A 101 -12.03 -18.19 3.10
C LEU A 101 -10.62 -18.27 2.49
N PHE A 102 -9.64 -17.59 3.12
CA PHE A 102 -8.26 -17.58 2.65
C PHE A 102 -7.50 -18.88 2.90
N ALA A 103 -7.85 -19.65 3.94
CA ALA A 103 -7.25 -20.95 4.21
C ALA A 103 -7.58 -21.99 3.11
N TYR A 104 -8.79 -21.97 2.57
CA TYR A 104 -9.17 -22.78 1.41
C TYR A 104 -8.32 -22.45 0.18
N ILE A 105 -8.18 -21.16 -0.16
CA ILE A 105 -7.31 -20.69 -1.24
C ILE A 105 -5.84 -21.09 -1.00
N TYR A 106 -5.36 -21.01 0.24
CA TYR A 106 -4.00 -21.41 0.62
C TYR A 106 -3.73 -22.90 0.44
N LYS A 107 -4.70 -23.77 0.74
CA LYS A 107 -4.58 -25.21 0.50
C LYS A 107 -4.41 -25.52 -0.99
N ALA A 108 -5.29 -24.98 -1.82
CA ALA A 108 -5.22 -25.14 -3.28
C ALA A 108 -3.92 -24.58 -3.86
N TRP A 109 -3.51 -23.37 -3.43
CA TRP A 109 -2.25 -22.72 -3.84
C TRP A 109 -1.03 -23.62 -3.64
N ILE A 110 -0.91 -24.29 -2.49
CA ILE A 110 0.19 -25.23 -2.21
C ILE A 110 0.13 -26.45 -3.15
N GLN A 111 -1.04 -27.06 -3.31
CA GLN A 111 -1.20 -28.27 -4.12
C GLN A 111 -0.90 -28.01 -5.59
N ILE A 112 -1.43 -26.91 -6.13
CA ILE A 112 -1.17 -26.45 -7.51
C ILE A 112 0.31 -26.15 -7.71
N LYS A 113 0.94 -25.39 -6.79
CA LYS A 113 2.38 -25.09 -6.90
C LYS A 113 3.25 -26.35 -6.87
N LYS A 114 2.87 -27.36 -6.08
CA LYS A 114 3.55 -28.67 -6.06
C LYS A 114 3.39 -29.39 -7.41
N GLN A 115 2.18 -29.42 -7.98
CA GLN A 115 1.92 -30.07 -9.27
C GLN A 115 2.62 -29.38 -10.44
N LEU A 116 2.69 -28.05 -10.46
CA LEU A 116 3.38 -27.27 -11.48
C LEU A 116 4.91 -27.22 -11.31
N ASN A 117 5.49 -27.92 -10.31
CA ASN A 117 6.91 -27.77 -9.92
C ASN A 117 7.34 -26.30 -9.75
N PHE A 118 6.45 -25.50 -9.17
CA PHE A 118 6.56 -24.04 -9.18
C PHE A 118 7.74 -23.56 -8.31
N PRO A 119 8.66 -22.71 -8.81
CA PRO A 119 9.85 -22.34 -8.07
C PRO A 119 9.57 -21.66 -6.74
N GLU A 120 10.44 -21.91 -5.75
CA GLU A 120 10.42 -21.15 -4.51
C GLU A 120 10.79 -19.68 -4.75
N GLY A 121 10.02 -18.79 -4.12
CA GLY A 121 10.14 -17.35 -4.27
C GLY A 121 9.41 -16.65 -3.13
N LYS A 122 10.08 -15.69 -2.48
CA LYS A 122 9.60 -15.07 -1.23
C LYS A 122 8.36 -14.20 -1.47
N MET A 123 8.24 -13.59 -2.65
CA MET A 123 7.04 -12.83 -3.00
C MET A 123 5.91 -13.72 -3.52
N CYS A 124 6.22 -14.93 -4.00
CA CYS A 124 5.26 -15.98 -4.35
C CYS A 124 4.84 -16.90 -3.17
N THR A 125 5.10 -16.48 -1.93
CA THR A 125 4.51 -17.06 -0.71
C THR A 125 3.20 -16.37 -0.37
N LEU A 126 2.09 -17.11 -0.42
CA LEU A 126 0.79 -16.67 0.08
C LEU A 126 0.84 -16.64 1.62
N LYS A 127 0.42 -15.53 2.25
CA LYS A 127 0.48 -15.33 3.70
C LYS A 127 -0.84 -14.69 4.18
N ILE A 128 -1.32 -15.09 5.36
CA ILE A 128 -2.41 -14.37 6.03
C ILE A 128 -1.81 -13.11 6.66
N GLU A 129 -2.10 -11.97 6.05
CA GLU A 129 -1.75 -10.64 6.56
C GLU A 129 -3.03 -9.98 7.12
N SER A 130 -2.91 -9.18 8.18
CA SER A 130 -4.03 -8.39 8.71
C SER A 130 -4.49 -7.36 7.68
N GLN A 131 -5.79 -7.04 7.64
CA GLN A 131 -6.38 -6.15 6.61
C GLN A 131 -5.65 -4.81 6.47
N ILE A 132 -5.30 -4.18 7.60
CA ILE A 132 -4.56 -2.90 7.64
C ILE A 132 -3.16 -3.07 7.03
N ASN A 133 -2.36 -4.02 7.53
CA ASN A 133 -1.00 -4.25 7.05
C ASN A 133 -0.98 -4.64 5.56
N ARG A 134 -1.94 -5.49 5.15
CA ARG A 134 -2.10 -5.91 3.76
C ARG A 134 -2.37 -4.74 2.83
N SER A 135 -3.24 -3.81 3.21
CA SER A 135 -3.52 -2.61 2.38
C SER A 135 -2.28 -1.73 2.24
N LYS A 136 -1.58 -1.46 3.34
CA LYS A 136 -0.32 -0.70 3.33
C LYS A 136 0.77 -1.38 2.49
N LEU A 137 0.93 -2.70 2.60
CA LEU A 137 1.88 -3.49 1.80
C LEU A 137 1.48 -3.60 0.32
N LYS A 138 0.17 -3.57 -0.01
CA LYS A 138 -0.34 -3.46 -1.37
C LYS A 138 0.07 -2.11 -1.98
N ASN A 139 -0.16 -1.01 -1.26
CA ASN A 139 0.19 0.33 -1.72
C ASN A 139 1.71 0.48 -1.95
N LEU A 140 2.53 0.05 -0.99
CA LEU A 140 4.00 0.03 -1.14
C LEU A 140 4.49 -0.87 -2.30
N PHE A 141 3.80 -1.98 -2.58
CA PHE A 141 4.12 -2.83 -3.72
C PHE A 141 3.83 -2.14 -5.06
N TYR A 142 2.68 -1.50 -5.20
CA TYR A 142 2.33 -0.80 -6.43
C TYR A 142 3.14 0.47 -6.63
N TYR A 143 3.40 1.23 -5.56
CA TYR A 143 4.39 2.30 -5.58
C TYR A 143 5.75 1.82 -6.11
N TYR A 144 6.24 0.67 -5.64
CA TYR A 144 7.47 0.07 -6.16
C TYR A 144 7.37 -0.30 -7.65
N GLN A 145 6.25 -0.85 -8.13
CA GLN A 145 6.07 -1.18 -9.56
C GLN A 145 6.07 0.09 -10.43
N PHE A 146 5.29 1.10 -10.04
CA PHE A 146 5.08 2.32 -10.82
C PHE A 146 6.14 3.40 -10.62
N TYR A 147 7.12 3.22 -9.73
CA TYR A 147 8.11 4.24 -9.38
C TYR A 147 8.73 4.94 -10.60
N ASP A 148 9.20 4.18 -11.59
CA ASP A 148 9.87 4.74 -12.77
C ASP A 148 8.86 5.53 -13.65
N THR A 149 7.62 5.05 -13.75
CA THR A 149 6.51 5.73 -14.45
C THR A 149 6.06 6.99 -13.73
N ILE A 150 6.02 6.97 -12.39
CA ILE A 150 5.72 8.16 -11.59
C ILE A 150 6.85 9.17 -11.76
N GLN A 151 8.11 8.73 -11.70
CA GLN A 151 9.27 9.58 -11.93
C GLN A 151 9.31 10.19 -13.33
N SER A 152 8.89 9.47 -14.38
CA SER A 152 8.80 10.04 -15.73
C SER A 152 7.60 10.97 -15.93
N ASN A 153 6.51 10.74 -15.19
CA ASN A 153 5.27 11.50 -15.31
C ASN A 153 5.20 12.71 -14.37
N ILE A 154 6.12 12.83 -13.42
CA ILE A 154 6.42 14.08 -12.72
C ILE A 154 7.28 14.91 -13.68
N SER A 155 6.60 15.47 -14.68
CA SER A 155 7.15 16.40 -15.65
C SER A 155 7.15 17.81 -15.08
N ASN A 156 7.78 18.75 -15.80
CA ASN A 156 8.05 20.11 -15.35
C ASN A 156 6.80 21.02 -15.23
N ASP A 157 5.60 20.44 -15.14
CA ASP A 157 4.31 21.13 -15.09
C ASP A 157 3.61 20.91 -13.74
N LYS A 158 2.90 21.95 -13.29
CA LYS A 158 2.32 22.01 -11.95
C LYS A 158 1.24 20.94 -11.71
N ALA A 159 0.40 20.70 -12.71
CA ALA A 159 -0.71 19.75 -12.61
C ALA A 159 -0.21 18.30 -12.42
N SER A 160 0.91 17.92 -13.04
CA SER A 160 1.52 16.61 -12.79
C SER A 160 2.11 16.51 -11.38
N CYS A 161 2.81 17.55 -10.92
CA CYS A 161 3.35 17.63 -9.55
C CYS A 161 2.25 17.46 -8.49
N GLU A 162 1.17 18.24 -8.56
CA GLU A 162 0.02 18.17 -7.64
C GLU A 162 -0.60 16.78 -7.61
N LYS A 163 -0.86 16.20 -8.80
CA LYS A 163 -1.46 14.87 -8.96
C LYS A 163 -0.69 13.77 -8.24
N TYR A 164 0.65 13.85 -8.21
CA TYR A 164 1.48 12.85 -7.52
C TYR A 164 1.87 13.24 -6.10
N TYR A 165 1.75 14.52 -5.70
CA TYR A 165 2.24 15.02 -4.41
C TYR A 165 1.61 14.32 -3.19
N GLU A 166 0.28 14.35 -3.06
CA GLU A 166 -0.40 13.72 -1.91
C GLU A 166 -0.23 12.19 -1.91
N TYR A 167 -0.16 11.55 -3.07
CA TYR A 167 0.15 10.13 -3.17
C TYR A 167 1.58 9.82 -2.67
N LEU A 168 2.59 10.56 -3.13
CA LEU A 168 3.97 10.38 -2.71
C LEU A 168 4.17 10.68 -1.22
N LYS A 169 3.45 11.66 -0.68
CA LYS A 169 3.41 11.99 0.75
C LYS A 169 2.82 10.85 1.58
N ALA A 170 1.70 10.27 1.14
CA ALA A 170 1.15 9.05 1.74
C ALA A 170 2.14 7.87 1.65
N MET A 171 2.84 7.69 0.52
CA MET A 171 3.86 6.65 0.39
C MET A 171 5.09 6.92 1.27
N ALA A 172 5.47 8.17 1.52
CA ALA A 172 6.55 8.54 2.43
C ALA A 172 6.21 8.16 3.89
N VAL A 173 4.97 8.42 4.33
CA VAL A 173 4.48 7.99 5.65
C VAL A 173 4.56 6.47 5.80
N LEU A 174 4.07 5.71 4.80
CA LEU A 174 4.20 4.25 4.79
C LEU A 174 5.67 3.80 4.74
N TYR A 175 6.53 4.50 4.01
CA TYR A 175 7.94 4.17 3.91
C TYR A 175 8.62 4.27 5.28
N ASP A 176 8.37 5.34 6.04
CA ASP A 176 8.96 5.55 7.35
C ASP A 176 8.41 4.60 8.42
N GLU A 177 7.11 4.30 8.40
CA GLU A 177 6.49 3.27 9.26
C GLU A 177 7.20 1.91 9.11
N TYR A 178 7.32 1.41 7.87
CA TYR A 178 7.99 0.13 7.62
C TYR A 178 9.52 0.20 7.76
N SER A 179 10.14 1.37 7.55
CA SER A 179 11.55 1.59 7.85
C SER A 179 11.83 1.35 9.34
N GLY A 180 11.02 1.95 10.22
CA GLY A 180 11.09 1.72 11.67
C GLY A 180 10.97 0.25 12.05
N TYR A 181 9.94 -0.45 11.53
CA TYR A 181 9.78 -1.90 11.77
C TYR A 181 10.96 -2.75 11.26
N CYS A 182 11.65 -2.30 10.21
CA CYS A 182 12.79 -3.01 9.63
C CYS A 182 14.15 -2.69 10.28
N ILE A 183 14.22 -1.68 11.16
CA ILE A 183 15.44 -1.31 11.92
C ILE A 183 15.48 -2.03 13.28
N ILE A 184 14.32 -2.25 13.91
CA ILE A 184 14.24 -2.82 15.26
C ILE A 184 14.60 -4.33 15.23
N PRO A 185 15.64 -4.80 15.94
CA PRO A 185 16.09 -6.20 15.90
C PRO A 185 15.19 -7.19 16.66
N ARG A 186 13.97 -6.80 17.05
CA ARG A 186 13.05 -7.61 17.87
C ARG A 186 11.81 -8.05 17.08
N ASN A 187 11.71 -9.36 16.88
CA ASN A 187 10.51 -10.16 16.53
C ASN A 187 9.76 -9.86 15.21
N PHE A 188 9.78 -8.63 14.69
CA PHE A 188 9.12 -8.28 13.43
C PHE A 188 10.03 -8.54 12.23
N LYS A 189 9.74 -9.61 11.47
CA LYS A 189 10.44 -9.88 10.20
C LYS A 189 10.06 -8.80 9.18
N CYS A 190 11.01 -7.91 8.89
CA CYS A 190 10.91 -6.90 7.83
C CYS A 190 10.27 -7.47 6.55
N PRO A 191 9.15 -6.91 6.05
CA PRO A 191 8.42 -7.44 4.90
C PRO A 191 9.30 -7.55 3.65
N ASP A 192 9.13 -8.63 2.89
CA ASP A 192 9.97 -8.91 1.72
C ASP A 192 9.80 -7.88 0.60
N ILE A 193 8.63 -7.21 0.52
CA ILE A 193 8.44 -6.07 -0.38
C ILE A 193 9.22 -4.83 0.09
N PHE A 194 9.23 -4.50 1.38
CA PHE A 194 9.90 -3.30 1.86
C PHE A 194 11.41 -3.34 1.57
N LYS A 195 12.04 -4.52 1.63
CA LYS A 195 13.45 -4.73 1.21
C LYS A 195 13.72 -4.28 -0.23
N LYS A 196 12.73 -4.35 -1.13
CA LYS A 196 12.82 -3.81 -2.50
C LYS A 196 12.50 -2.32 -2.56
N VAL A 197 11.54 -1.84 -1.76
CA VAL A 197 11.16 -0.41 -1.70
C VAL A 197 12.31 0.46 -1.19
N ARG A 198 13.20 -0.04 -0.31
CA ARG A 198 14.33 0.72 0.27
C ARG A 198 15.26 1.44 -0.72
N THR A 199 15.31 1.06 -2.00
CA THR A 199 16.10 1.78 -3.02
C THR A 199 15.34 2.96 -3.66
N ARG A 200 14.02 2.96 -3.52
CA ARG A 200 13.03 3.86 -4.12
C ARG A 200 12.31 4.65 -3.02
N ASP A 201 13.03 5.56 -2.38
CA ASP A 201 12.47 6.40 -1.30
C ASP A 201 11.52 7.47 -1.90
N PRO A 202 10.23 7.53 -1.50
CA PRO A 202 9.26 8.51 -2.02
C PRO A 202 9.70 9.97 -1.87
N ARG A 203 10.51 10.27 -0.84
CA ARG A 203 11.01 11.62 -0.60
C ARG A 203 11.98 12.11 -1.68
N LYS A 204 12.58 11.21 -2.46
CA LYS A 204 13.39 11.60 -3.63
C LYS A 204 12.54 12.20 -4.74
N LEU A 205 11.29 11.77 -4.87
CA LEU A 205 10.33 12.31 -5.83
C LEU A 205 9.59 13.55 -5.28
N LEU A 206 9.29 13.59 -3.96
CA LEU A 206 8.79 14.82 -3.31
C LEU A 206 9.80 15.98 -3.34
N ASN A 207 11.11 15.67 -3.39
CA ASN A 207 12.17 16.67 -3.47
C ASN A 207 12.50 17.12 -4.91
N PHE A 208 11.66 16.80 -5.90
CA PHE A 208 11.85 17.26 -7.26
C PHE A 208 11.70 18.78 -7.34
N GLU A 209 12.79 19.48 -7.68
CA GLU A 209 12.93 20.92 -7.41
C GLU A 209 11.87 21.76 -8.16
N GLN A 210 11.50 21.35 -9.37
CA GLN A 210 10.43 21.99 -10.14
C GLN A 210 9.08 21.92 -9.42
N CYS A 211 8.74 20.80 -8.77
CA CYS A 211 7.49 20.71 -7.99
C CYS A 211 7.50 21.61 -6.76
N LYS A 212 8.66 21.83 -6.12
CA LYS A 212 8.77 22.79 -5.01
C LYS A 212 8.55 24.23 -5.45
N LEU A 213 9.08 24.61 -6.62
CA LEU A 213 8.88 25.93 -7.19
C LEU A 213 7.40 26.15 -7.52
N LEU A 214 6.80 25.24 -8.28
CA LEU A 214 5.41 25.34 -8.77
C LEU A 214 4.35 25.30 -7.65
N LEU A 215 4.63 24.61 -6.54
CA LEU A 215 3.77 24.63 -5.33
C LEU A 215 4.12 25.79 -4.38
N GLY A 216 5.35 26.32 -4.44
CA GLY A 216 5.83 27.40 -3.59
C GLY A 216 5.44 28.81 -4.07
N GLU A 217 5.17 28.98 -5.36
CA GLU A 217 4.72 30.24 -5.97
C GLU A 217 3.30 30.59 -5.51
N GLU A 218 2.38 29.63 -5.45
CA GLU A 218 0.97 29.87 -5.10
C GLU A 218 0.77 30.25 -3.62
N ASN A 219 1.65 29.78 -2.74
CA ASN A 219 1.70 30.20 -1.33
C ASN A 219 2.13 31.67 -1.14
N LYS A 220 2.49 32.37 -2.22
CA LYS A 220 2.82 33.81 -2.22
C LYS A 220 1.79 34.67 -2.97
N GLU A 221 0.85 34.07 -3.70
CA GLU A 221 -0.10 34.79 -4.56
C GLU A 221 -1.49 34.97 -3.95
N ALA A 222 -1.76 34.43 -2.75
CA ALA A 222 -2.92 34.85 -1.97
C ALA A 222 -2.71 36.29 -1.45
N PRO A 223 -3.44 37.31 -1.93
CA PRO A 223 -3.24 38.67 -1.47
C PRO A 223 -3.80 38.77 -0.06
N GLU A 224 -2.95 39.18 0.89
CA GLU A 224 -3.38 39.62 2.21
C GLU A 224 -4.35 40.80 2.00
N LYS A 225 -5.65 40.57 2.22
CA LYS A 225 -6.64 41.64 2.18
C LYS A 225 -6.34 42.57 3.35
N MET A 226 -5.73 43.72 3.06
CA MET A 226 -5.73 44.85 3.98
C MET A 226 -7.19 45.19 4.30
N GLU A 227 -7.63 44.85 5.51
CA GLU A 227 -8.84 45.46 6.07
C GLU A 227 -8.50 46.91 6.44
N GLU A 228 -9.35 47.85 6.01
CA GLU A 228 -9.18 49.27 6.30
C GLU A 228 -9.33 49.54 7.80
N PRO A 229 -8.53 50.45 8.39
CA PRO A 229 -8.56 50.69 9.83
C PRO A 229 -9.84 51.43 10.25
N VAL A 230 -10.74 50.73 10.93
CA VAL A 230 -11.85 51.36 11.66
C VAL A 230 -11.29 52.09 12.88
N TYR A 231 -11.39 53.42 12.87
CA TYR A 231 -11.08 54.26 14.02
C TYR A 231 -12.04 53.98 15.19
N VAL A 232 -11.50 53.57 16.34
CA VAL A 232 -12.15 53.70 17.65
C VAL A 232 -11.13 54.31 18.61
N HIS A 233 -11.56 55.30 19.39
CA HIS A 233 -10.68 56.13 20.23
C HIS A 233 -10.90 55.81 21.71
N GLY A 234 -9.83 55.41 22.41
CA GLY A 234 -9.72 55.27 23.88
C GLY A 234 -10.49 54.10 24.53
N ASP A 235 -10.16 53.56 25.71
CA ASP A 235 -8.99 53.64 26.63
C ASP A 235 -9.13 52.45 27.64
N SER A 236 -8.15 51.95 28.40
CA SER A 236 -6.72 52.26 28.59
C SER A 236 -5.87 50.95 28.74
N GLU A 237 -4.64 51.06 29.28
CA GLU A 237 -3.90 50.17 30.22
C GLU A 237 -4.31 48.66 30.33
N ASP A 238 -3.41 47.66 30.37
CA ASP A 238 -1.96 47.72 30.64
C ASP A 238 -1.16 46.48 30.17
N ASP A 239 0.15 46.69 30.01
CA ASP A 239 1.30 45.78 30.07
C ASP A 239 1.32 44.36 29.41
N ASN A 240 2.08 44.30 28.30
CA ASN A 240 3.32 43.51 28.17
C ASN A 240 3.35 41.99 28.49
N THR A 241 3.48 41.16 27.45
CA THR A 241 4.79 40.60 26.99
C THR A 241 4.61 39.30 26.19
N GLY A 242 5.41 39.09 25.12
CA GLY A 242 6.02 37.76 24.95
C GLY A 242 5.56 36.85 23.81
N LYS A 243 5.65 37.36 22.57
CA LYS A 243 6.20 36.64 21.39
C LYS A 243 5.82 35.16 21.15
N SER A 244 5.19 34.97 19.99
CA SER A 244 5.40 33.83 19.09
C SER A 244 6.80 33.23 19.17
N LEU A 245 6.87 31.91 19.28
CA LEU A 245 8.11 31.14 19.20
C LEU A 245 7.92 29.90 18.32
N PHE A 246 7.69 30.17 17.03
CA PHE A 246 8.07 29.24 15.96
C PHE A 246 9.58 28.98 16.05
N TYR A 247 10.00 27.86 16.62
CA TYR A 247 11.31 27.30 16.32
C TYR A 247 11.28 25.78 16.21
N SER A 248 11.87 25.31 15.11
CA SER A 248 12.12 23.93 14.77
C SER A 248 12.74 23.12 15.92
N LEU A 249 12.24 21.91 16.13
CA LEU A 249 13.02 20.82 16.73
C LEU A 249 13.17 19.67 15.74
N THR A 250 14.11 19.85 14.83
CA THR A 250 14.73 18.76 14.10
C THR A 250 15.54 17.88 15.05
N GLY A 251 15.25 16.58 15.05
CA GLY A 251 16.25 15.52 15.21
C GLY A 251 17.12 15.45 16.48
N ALA A 252 16.89 14.38 17.25
CA ALA A 252 17.83 13.74 18.17
C ALA A 252 18.16 14.42 19.53
N ALA A 253 17.44 13.97 20.56
CA ALA A 253 18.03 13.72 21.88
C ALA A 253 17.82 12.25 22.25
N TYR A 254 18.91 11.47 22.30
CA TYR A 254 18.89 10.06 22.67
C TYR A 254 18.83 9.91 24.20
N THR A 255 17.96 9.02 24.68
CA THR A 255 18.11 8.22 25.91
C THR A 255 18.81 8.84 27.14
N ALA A 256 18.02 9.38 28.07
CA ALA A 256 18.33 9.31 29.51
C ALA A 256 17.11 9.63 30.38
N LEU A 257 16.50 8.60 30.98
CA LEU A 257 15.98 8.59 32.37
C LEU A 257 15.31 7.23 32.66
N MET A 258 16.13 6.30 33.15
CA MET A 258 15.66 5.32 34.12
C MET A 258 15.27 6.05 35.42
N LEU A 259 14.55 5.34 36.30
CA LEU A 259 14.17 5.75 37.66
C LEU A 259 12.92 6.63 37.77
N TYR A 260 11.75 5.97 37.83
CA TYR A 260 10.80 6.27 38.89
C TYR A 260 10.46 4.97 39.64
N LYS A 261 10.83 4.94 40.92
CA LYS A 261 10.42 3.92 41.89
C LYS A 261 10.05 4.66 43.17
N LYS A 262 8.75 4.81 43.38
CA LYS A 262 8.01 5.04 44.63
C LYS A 262 6.58 5.46 44.26
N ASP A 263 5.53 5.06 44.97
CA ASP A 263 5.48 4.24 46.20
C ASP A 263 4.79 2.88 45.96
#